data_AF-A0A9E0Y436-F1
#
_entry.id   AF-A0A9E0Y436-F1
#
_cell.length_a   1.000
_cell.length_b   1.000
_cell.length_c   1.000
_cell.angle_alpha   90.00
_cell.angle_beta   90.00
_cell.angle_gamma   90.00
#
_symmetry.space_group_name_H-M   'P 1'
#
loop_
_entity.id
_entity.type
_entity.pdbx_description
1 polymer ?
#
loop_
_entity_poly.entity_id
_entity_poly.type
_entity_poly.pdbx_seq_one_letter_code
_entity_poly.pdbx_strand_id
1 'polypeptide(L)'
;MGAWDWPIHLNRCHATVKDIKIIDSSIVVQAAVNEYIDVATVNSFDIPDYVFKEFSLPYTKRHFDIYKMAYLDFMSNQSHVWSSAGLTNGMPNAIKPDITQLESQMWYYYCATQFIDMGCESINFADIGQIIQADTALSYCASLFLRIRNYANGNGKIRFLLITGHHVKGLKRGNNLLFDFASSPIRPFEYGSANFNGGGAKIDFTGCMPWSIYGRTIGGITPSGWGCAHLLGSVFLDNYGNSGNPNTWGVPMKGCNLYHFDEITWFALQDKSYRERWLKYAFYKIRCMDNNLYFALPIK
;
A
#
# COMPACT_ATOMS: atom_id res chain seq x y z
N MET A 1 4.03 0.60 7.30
CA MET A 1 5.10 1.58 7.05
C MET A 1 6.02 1.13 8.13
N GLY A 2 6.94 0.26 7.74
CA GLY A 2 7.44 -0.78 8.63
C GLY A 2 8.87 -0.54 9.02
N ALA A 3 9.10 -0.01 10.23
CA ALA A 3 10.41 -0.04 10.87
C ALA A 3 11.59 0.57 10.04
N TRP A 4 11.30 1.44 9.07
CA TRP A 4 12.35 2.15 8.34
C TRP A 4 12.69 3.42 9.10
N ASP A 5 13.97 3.64 9.36
CA ASP A 5 14.48 4.93 9.86
C ASP A 5 14.07 6.04 8.87
N TRP A 6 13.00 6.76 9.20
CA TRP A 6 12.25 7.56 8.23
C TRP A 6 13.06 8.68 7.57
N PRO A 7 13.94 9.43 8.28
CA PRO A 7 14.86 10.37 7.64
C PRO A 7 15.78 9.68 6.63
N ILE A 8 16.30 8.49 6.93
CA ILE A 8 17.13 7.72 5.99
C ILE A 8 16.29 7.26 4.78
N HIS A 9 15.08 6.77 5.03
CA HIS A 9 14.16 6.34 3.97
C HIS A 9 13.80 7.49 3.04
N LEU A 10 13.36 8.63 3.58
CA LEU A 10 13.03 9.82 2.81
C LEU A 10 14.21 10.33 1.99
N ASN A 11 15.42 10.32 2.54
CA ASN A 11 16.62 10.69 1.79
C ASN A 11 16.90 9.74 0.62
N ARG A 12 16.73 8.43 0.82
CA ARG A 12 16.85 7.43 -0.26
C ARG A 12 15.77 7.60 -1.31
N CYS A 13 14.52 7.85 -0.90
CA CYS A 13 13.41 8.13 -1.79
C CYS A 13 13.70 9.36 -2.66
N HIS A 14 14.10 10.47 -2.04
CA HIS A 14 14.43 11.69 -2.76
C HIS A 14 15.54 11.48 -3.79
N ALA A 15 16.63 10.79 -3.43
CA ALA A 15 17.70 10.45 -4.36
C ALA A 15 17.20 9.56 -5.51
N THR A 16 16.46 8.50 -5.20
CA THR A 16 15.93 7.55 -6.18
C THR A 16 14.96 8.22 -7.16
N VAL A 17 14.02 9.01 -6.66
CA VAL A 17 13.05 9.73 -7.50
C VAL A 17 13.79 10.70 -8.41
N LYS A 18 14.75 11.45 -7.88
CA LYS A 18 15.59 12.36 -8.67
C LYS A 18 16.31 11.63 -9.80
N ASP A 19 16.97 10.50 -9.50
CA ASP A 19 17.73 9.74 -10.49
C ASP A 19 16.82 9.17 -11.59
N ILE A 20 15.66 8.62 -11.22
CA ILE A 20 14.65 8.14 -12.19
C ILE A 20 14.19 9.29 -13.09
N LYS A 21 13.88 10.45 -12.51
CA LYS A 21 13.40 11.61 -13.27
C LYS A 21 14.46 12.23 -14.17
N ILE A 22 15.75 12.10 -13.84
CA ILE A 22 16.87 12.47 -14.72
C ILE A 22 16.98 11.52 -15.91
N ILE A 23 16.80 10.21 -15.68
CA ILE A 23 16.85 9.20 -16.75
C ILE A 23 15.69 9.42 -17.74
N ASP A 24 14.47 9.52 -17.22
CA ASP A 24 13.28 9.78 -18.01
C ASP A 24 12.20 10.44 -17.14
N SER A 25 11.97 11.73 -17.38
CA SER A 25 10.98 12.51 -16.64
C SER A 25 9.54 12.04 -16.87
N SER A 26 9.30 11.23 -17.91
CA SER A 26 7.99 10.65 -18.22
C SER A 26 7.62 9.46 -17.33
N ILE A 27 8.59 8.80 -16.69
CA ILE A 27 8.35 7.68 -15.78
C ILE A 27 7.54 8.14 -14.58
N VAL A 28 6.41 7.49 -14.32
CA VAL A 28 5.61 7.70 -13.11
C VAL A 28 6.28 6.97 -11.95
N VAL A 29 6.69 7.71 -10.92
CA VAL A 29 7.24 7.12 -9.68
C VAL A 29 6.14 7.04 -8.65
N GLN A 30 5.96 5.85 -8.08
CA GLN A 30 4.94 5.56 -7.09
C GLN A 30 5.55 5.45 -5.69
N ALA A 31 5.06 6.26 -4.76
CA ALA A 31 5.32 6.10 -3.34
C ALA A 31 4.27 5.21 -2.68
N ALA A 32 4.58 4.70 -1.49
CA ALA A 32 3.63 3.93 -0.68
C ALA A 32 3.50 4.52 0.73
N VAL A 33 2.25 4.76 1.13
CA VAL A 33 1.86 5.03 2.51
C VAL A 33 1.12 3.80 3.01
N ASN A 34 1.56 3.26 4.13
CA ASN A 34 1.14 1.94 4.57
C ASN A 34 0.09 2.00 5.70
N GLU A 35 -0.54 0.87 5.94
CA GLU A 35 -1.67 0.63 6.84
C GLU A 35 -1.34 0.54 8.33
N TYR A 36 -0.07 0.53 8.67
CA TYR A 36 0.40 0.53 10.05
C TYR A 36 1.55 1.50 10.22
N ILE A 37 1.68 1.99 11.45
CA ILE A 37 2.68 2.96 11.89
C ILE A 37 3.28 2.50 13.22
N ASP A 38 4.55 2.86 13.46
CA ASP A 38 5.25 2.55 14.70
C ASP A 38 5.61 3.81 15.50
N VAL A 39 5.69 3.65 16.83
CA VAL A 39 5.90 4.72 17.79
C VAL A 39 7.26 5.39 17.63
N ALA A 40 8.30 4.63 17.29
CA ALA A 40 9.67 5.15 17.16
C ALA A 40 9.77 6.10 15.96
N THR A 41 9.07 5.77 14.87
CA THR A 41 8.94 6.64 13.71
C THR A 41 8.05 7.84 14.03
N VAL A 42 6.75 7.62 14.28
CA VAL A 42 5.74 8.70 14.27
C VAL A 42 6.02 9.75 15.34
N ASN A 43 6.30 9.34 16.57
CA ASN A 43 6.46 10.29 17.68
C ASN A 43 7.76 11.09 17.62
N SER A 44 8.67 10.76 16.68
CA SER A 44 9.89 11.53 16.44
C SER A 44 9.72 12.70 15.47
N PHE A 45 8.59 12.77 14.73
CA PHE A 45 8.36 13.81 13.74
C PHE A 45 7.59 14.99 14.31
N ASP A 46 8.18 16.18 14.21
CA ASP A 46 7.45 17.45 14.32
C ASP A 46 6.35 17.52 13.25
N ILE A 47 5.20 18.04 13.64
CA ILE A 47 4.14 18.39 12.69
C ILE A 47 4.50 19.76 12.08
N PRO A 48 4.73 19.85 10.76
CA PRO A 48 5.04 21.13 10.13
C PRO A 48 3.85 22.10 10.15
N ASP A 49 4.12 23.40 10.20
CA ASP A 49 3.11 24.47 10.19
C ASP A 49 2.10 24.34 9.03
N TYR A 50 2.58 24.01 7.83
CA TYR A 50 1.69 23.86 6.66
C TYR A 50 0.63 22.75 6.83
N VAL A 51 0.91 21.74 7.66
CA VAL A 51 -0.05 20.67 7.97
C VAL A 51 -1.14 21.24 8.90
N PHE A 52 -0.80 21.99 9.94
CA PHE A 52 -1.80 22.68 10.76
C PHE A 52 -2.67 23.61 9.92
N LYS A 53 -2.05 24.40 9.03
CA LYS A 53 -2.75 25.31 8.13
C LYS A 53 -3.76 24.61 7.23
N GLU A 54 -3.39 23.48 6.61
CA GLU A 54 -4.31 22.69 5.77
C GLU A 54 -5.57 22.28 6.55
N PHE A 55 -5.39 21.85 7.80
CA PHE A 55 -6.48 21.42 8.66
C PHE A 55 -7.15 22.56 9.43
N SER A 56 -6.84 23.83 9.11
CA SER A 56 -7.39 25.02 9.76
C SER A 56 -7.19 25.03 11.28
N LEU A 57 -6.06 24.52 11.73
CA LEU A 57 -5.66 24.46 13.14
C LEU A 57 -4.62 25.55 13.44
N PRO A 58 -4.59 26.09 14.67
CA PRO A 58 -3.48 26.92 15.12
C PRO A 58 -2.20 26.08 15.20
N TYR A 59 -1.08 26.65 14.74
CA TYR A 59 0.22 26.00 14.86
C TYR A 59 0.60 25.78 16.32
N THR A 60 1.05 24.57 16.63
CA THR A 60 1.67 24.23 17.92
C THR A 60 2.93 23.41 17.64
N LYS A 61 4.05 23.77 18.29
CA LYS A 61 5.29 23.00 18.18
C LYS A 61 5.15 21.70 18.97
N ARG A 62 4.82 20.61 18.29
CA ARG A 62 4.68 19.27 18.85
C ARG A 62 4.98 18.21 17.81
N HIS A 63 5.25 17.00 18.29
CA HIS A 63 5.32 15.82 17.44
C HIS A 63 3.93 15.27 17.13
N PHE A 64 3.89 14.40 16.11
CA PHE A 64 2.78 13.49 15.94
C PHE A 64 2.64 12.56 17.15
N ASP A 65 1.40 12.15 17.43
CA ASP A 65 1.11 11.20 18.51
C ASP A 65 0.40 9.97 17.95
N ILE A 66 1.12 8.86 17.86
CA ILE A 66 0.59 7.59 17.35
C ILE A 66 -0.71 7.16 18.03
N TYR A 67 -0.90 7.40 19.33
CA TYR A 67 -2.09 6.94 20.03
C TYR A 67 -3.31 7.82 19.76
N LYS A 68 -3.11 9.07 19.32
CA LYS A 68 -4.19 9.91 18.79
C LYS A 68 -4.64 9.49 17.39
N MET A 69 -3.89 8.60 16.74
CA MET A 69 -4.27 8.00 15.45
C MET A 69 -5.03 6.69 15.62
N ALA A 70 -5.12 6.13 16.83
CA ALA A 70 -5.66 4.79 17.06
C ALA A 70 -7.19 4.71 16.92
N TYR A 71 -7.67 3.52 16.55
CA TYR A 71 -9.05 3.13 16.81
C TYR A 71 -9.35 3.20 18.30
N LEU A 72 -10.57 3.58 18.68
CA LEU A 72 -10.94 3.75 20.10
C LEU A 72 -10.78 2.47 20.93
N ASP A 73 -10.95 1.30 20.32
CA ASP A 73 -10.88 -0.02 20.95
C ASP A 73 -9.52 -0.73 20.75
N PHE A 74 -8.48 -0.04 20.26
CA PHE A 74 -7.20 -0.69 19.92
C PHE A 74 -6.53 -1.46 21.07
N MET A 75 -6.79 -1.06 22.32
CA MET A 75 -6.25 -1.75 23.51
C MET A 75 -6.94 -3.09 23.79
N SER A 76 -8.22 -3.23 23.44
CA SER A 76 -9.01 -4.45 23.62
C SER A 76 -9.17 -5.26 22.32
N ASN A 77 -8.87 -4.66 21.17
CA ASN A 77 -9.02 -5.25 19.85
C ASN A 77 -7.66 -5.46 19.17
N GLN A 78 -7.16 -6.69 19.26
CA GLN A 78 -5.87 -7.09 18.67
C GLN A 78 -5.83 -6.92 17.13
N SER A 79 -6.98 -6.80 16.46
CA SER A 79 -6.99 -6.54 15.03
C SER A 79 -6.57 -5.12 14.65
N HIS A 80 -6.56 -4.17 15.59
CA HIS A 80 -6.11 -2.78 15.40
C HIS A 80 -4.67 -2.52 15.84
N VAL A 81 -4.04 -3.53 16.43
CA VAL A 81 -2.62 -3.51 16.78
C VAL A 81 -1.84 -4.27 15.72
N TRP A 82 -0.61 -3.83 15.45
CA TRP A 82 0.30 -4.63 14.65
C TRP A 82 0.93 -5.72 15.52
N SER A 83 0.46 -6.96 15.39
CA SER A 83 0.76 -8.06 16.33
C SER A 83 2.25 -8.42 16.48
N SER A 84 3.08 -8.06 15.51
CA SER A 84 4.54 -8.26 15.60
C SER A 84 5.25 -7.15 16.38
N ALA A 85 4.56 -6.06 16.69
CA ALA A 85 5.13 -4.96 17.46
C ALA A 85 5.01 -5.27 18.96
N GLY A 86 6.14 -5.22 19.66
CA GLY A 86 6.18 -5.37 21.11
C GLY A 86 5.39 -4.28 21.85
N LEU A 87 5.48 -4.30 23.18
CA LEU A 87 4.88 -3.28 24.04
C LEU A 87 5.95 -2.37 24.65
N THR A 88 5.63 -1.09 24.83
CA THR A 88 6.41 -0.14 25.64
C THR A 88 5.47 0.48 26.66
N ASN A 89 5.78 0.34 27.96
CA ASN A 89 4.94 0.83 29.06
C ASN A 89 3.48 0.35 28.99
N GLY A 90 3.26 -0.91 28.56
CA GLY A 90 1.94 -1.50 28.41
C GLY A 90 1.17 -1.07 27.16
N MET A 91 1.75 -0.21 26.32
CA MET A 91 1.14 0.28 25.09
C MET A 91 1.75 -0.40 23.85
N PRO A 92 0.97 -0.68 22.80
CA PRO A 92 1.49 -1.24 21.55
C PRO A 92 2.50 -0.33 20.85
N ASN A 93 3.64 -0.88 20.42
CA ASN A 93 4.67 -0.14 19.69
C ASN A 93 4.26 0.21 18.25
N ALA A 94 3.26 -0.47 17.68
CA ALA A 94 2.75 -0.15 16.36
C ALA A 94 1.27 -0.52 16.24
N ILE A 95 0.52 0.32 15.54
CA ILE A 95 -0.93 0.21 15.40
C ILE A 95 -1.36 0.39 13.94
N LYS A 96 -2.62 0.05 13.65
CA LYS A 96 -3.31 0.48 12.45
C LYS A 96 -4.03 1.80 12.73
N PRO A 97 -3.71 2.89 12.01
CA PRO A 97 -4.39 4.18 12.20
C PRO A 97 -5.87 4.09 11.82
N ASP A 98 -6.70 4.83 12.52
CA ASP A 98 -8.09 5.11 12.16
C ASP A 98 -8.16 6.45 11.43
N ILE A 99 -8.56 6.46 10.16
CA ILE A 99 -8.65 7.67 9.34
C ILE A 99 -9.65 8.71 9.88
N THR A 100 -10.60 8.29 10.73
CA THR A 100 -11.57 9.22 11.33
C THR A 100 -10.90 10.14 12.35
N GLN A 101 -9.75 9.74 12.90
CA GLN A 101 -8.94 10.57 13.79
C GLN A 101 -8.24 11.68 13.00
N LEU A 102 -8.28 12.90 13.54
CA LEU A 102 -7.62 14.06 12.93
C LEU A 102 -6.10 13.87 12.80
N GLU A 103 -5.48 13.27 13.80
CA GLU A 103 -4.04 13.00 13.81
C GLU A 103 -3.63 12.08 12.66
N SER A 104 -4.43 11.04 12.37
CA SER A 104 -4.21 10.13 11.23
C SER A 104 -4.28 10.89 9.91
N GLN A 105 -5.28 11.75 9.74
CA GLN A 105 -5.41 12.55 8.51
C GLN A 105 -4.23 13.50 8.32
N MET A 106 -3.78 14.16 9.39
CA MET A 106 -2.59 15.02 9.35
C MET A 106 -1.33 14.23 8.99
N TRP A 107 -1.17 13.03 9.54
CA TRP A 107 -0.02 12.15 9.26
C TRP A 107 0.01 11.69 7.80
N TYR A 108 -1.09 11.13 7.30
CA TYR A 108 -1.15 10.67 5.91
C TYR A 108 -1.06 11.83 4.92
N TYR A 109 -1.61 13.00 5.25
CA TYR A 109 -1.40 14.21 4.46
C TYR A 109 0.08 14.58 4.42
N TYR A 110 0.74 14.68 5.57
CA TYR A 110 2.18 14.95 5.67
C TYR A 110 3.01 13.96 4.86
N CYS A 111 2.81 12.65 5.03
CA CYS A 111 3.55 11.64 4.26
C CYS A 111 3.33 11.82 2.75
N ALA A 112 2.09 12.03 2.33
CA ALA A 112 1.75 12.23 0.92
C ALA A 112 2.43 13.47 0.34
N THR A 113 2.38 14.61 1.03
CA THR A 113 3.01 15.85 0.55
C THR A 113 4.53 15.73 0.47
N GLN A 114 5.19 15.02 1.39
CA GLN A 114 6.63 14.73 1.28
C GLN A 114 6.97 14.00 -0.03
N PHE A 115 6.19 12.97 -0.40
CA PHE A 115 6.44 12.23 -1.64
C PHE A 115 6.12 13.06 -2.89
N ILE A 116 5.06 13.87 -2.86
CA ILE A 116 4.71 14.79 -3.96
C ILE A 116 5.84 15.80 -4.16
N ASP A 117 6.41 16.35 -3.08
CA ASP A 117 7.53 17.29 -3.17
C ASP A 117 8.82 16.66 -3.71
N MET A 118 9.00 15.36 -3.51
CA MET A 118 10.11 14.60 -4.10
C MET A 118 9.93 14.33 -5.59
N GLY A 119 8.72 14.48 -6.14
CA GLY A 119 8.41 14.22 -7.55
C GLY A 119 7.65 12.91 -7.82
N CYS A 120 7.10 12.26 -6.78
CA CYS A 120 6.25 11.09 -6.95
C CYS A 120 4.88 11.47 -7.52
N GLU A 121 4.54 10.87 -8.64
CA GLU A 121 3.29 11.11 -9.39
C GLU A 121 2.20 10.09 -9.06
N SER A 122 2.52 9.10 -8.23
CA SER A 122 1.53 8.18 -7.68
C SER A 122 1.77 7.91 -6.20
N ILE A 123 0.68 7.73 -5.45
CA ILE A 123 0.70 7.33 -4.04
C ILE A 123 -0.22 6.12 -3.88
N ASN A 124 0.37 5.01 -3.42
CA ASN A 124 -0.34 3.82 -2.99
C ASN A 124 -0.63 3.89 -1.50
N PHE A 125 -1.91 3.93 -1.12
CA PHE A 125 -2.35 3.67 0.23
C PHE A 125 -2.50 2.17 0.38
N ALA A 126 -1.52 1.47 0.98
CA ALA A 126 -1.38 0.01 0.98
C ALA A 126 -2.63 -0.76 1.45
N ASP A 127 -2.67 -1.47 2.58
CA ASP A 127 -3.94 -2.10 2.99
C ASP A 127 -4.89 -1.06 3.63
N ILE A 128 -5.44 -0.18 2.79
CA ILE A 128 -6.30 0.92 3.23
C ILE A 128 -7.58 0.42 3.93
N GLY A 129 -7.97 -0.83 3.69
CA GLY A 129 -9.09 -1.47 4.40
C GLY A 129 -8.88 -1.52 5.91
N GLN A 130 -7.63 -1.57 6.38
CA GLN A 130 -7.30 -1.49 7.80
C GLN A 130 -7.45 -0.08 8.37
N ILE A 131 -7.32 0.95 7.54
CA ILE A 131 -7.27 2.35 7.96
C ILE A 131 -8.66 3.01 8.00
N ILE A 132 -9.60 2.47 7.22
CA ILE A 132 -10.93 3.06 6.99
C ILE A 132 -12.07 2.31 7.68
N GLN A 133 -11.80 1.38 8.61
CA GLN A 133 -12.84 0.50 9.17
C GLN A 133 -13.95 1.29 9.87
N ALA A 134 -13.61 2.41 10.53
CA ALA A 134 -14.59 3.29 11.17
C ALA A 134 -15.22 4.32 10.20
N ASP A 135 -14.61 4.56 9.03
CA ASP A 135 -15.09 5.51 8.02
C ASP A 135 -16.06 4.85 7.03
N THR A 136 -17.16 4.32 7.55
CA THR A 136 -18.15 3.53 6.76
C THR A 136 -18.77 4.30 5.59
N ALA A 137 -18.87 5.63 5.70
CA ALA A 137 -19.35 6.52 4.63
C ALA A 137 -18.23 7.05 3.70
N LEU A 138 -16.98 6.67 3.97
CA LEU A 138 -15.75 7.10 3.28
C LEU A 138 -15.54 8.62 3.26
N SER A 139 -16.21 9.36 4.15
CA SER A 139 -16.17 10.83 4.16
C SER A 139 -14.80 11.37 4.54
N TYR A 140 -14.12 10.75 5.50
CA TYR A 140 -12.80 11.17 5.95
C TYR A 140 -11.73 10.81 4.91
N CYS A 141 -11.80 9.61 4.34
CA CYS A 141 -10.95 9.16 3.25
C CYS A 141 -11.07 10.06 2.02
N ALA A 142 -12.30 10.35 1.58
CA ALA A 142 -12.53 11.24 0.44
C ALA A 142 -12.04 12.67 0.70
N SER A 143 -12.27 13.20 1.91
CA SER A 143 -11.77 14.51 2.33
C SER A 143 -10.25 14.56 2.28
N LEU A 144 -9.56 13.57 2.86
CA LEU A 144 -8.10 13.48 2.85
C LEU A 144 -7.54 13.41 1.43
N PHE A 145 -8.11 12.56 0.57
CA PHE A 145 -7.65 12.45 -0.82
C PHE A 145 -7.85 13.74 -1.60
N LEU A 146 -8.96 14.46 -1.36
CA LEU A 146 -9.18 15.77 -1.97
C LEU A 146 -8.11 16.77 -1.54
N ARG A 147 -7.75 16.83 -0.25
CA ARG A 147 -6.67 17.69 0.26
C ARG A 147 -5.33 17.38 -0.40
N ILE A 148 -4.97 16.10 -0.49
CA ILE A 148 -3.74 15.65 -1.15
C ILE A 148 -3.72 16.04 -2.63
N ARG A 149 -4.84 15.87 -3.35
CA ARG A 149 -4.96 16.28 -4.75
C ARG A 149 -4.86 17.80 -4.92
N ASN A 150 -5.47 18.57 -4.02
CA ASN A 150 -5.36 20.03 -4.04
C ASN A 150 -3.91 20.48 -3.82
N TYR A 151 -3.20 19.83 -2.90
CA TYR A 151 -1.78 20.08 -2.68
C TYR A 151 -0.95 19.78 -3.94
N ALA A 152 -1.13 18.60 -4.55
CA ALA A 152 -0.47 18.22 -5.78
C ALA A 152 -0.72 19.19 -6.94
N ASN A 153 -1.96 19.68 -7.08
CA ASN A 153 -2.32 20.63 -8.13
C ASN A 153 -1.66 22.01 -7.91
N GLY A 154 -1.38 22.39 -6.66
CA GLY A 154 -0.81 23.68 -6.31
C GLY A 154 0.71 23.74 -6.22
N ASN A 155 1.42 22.60 -6.12
CA ASN A 155 2.84 22.60 -5.77
C ASN A 155 3.81 22.75 -6.96
N GLY A 156 3.36 22.46 -8.18
CA GLY A 156 4.17 22.54 -9.41
C GLY A 156 5.35 21.56 -9.49
N LYS A 157 5.41 20.55 -8.61
CA LYS A 157 6.51 19.55 -8.58
C LYS A 157 6.25 18.33 -9.44
N ILE A 158 4.99 18.02 -9.71
CA ILE A 158 4.55 16.84 -10.44
C ILE A 158 3.58 17.20 -11.56
N ARG A 159 3.49 16.36 -12.59
CA ARG A 159 2.61 16.61 -13.74
C ARG A 159 1.14 16.33 -13.41
N PHE A 160 0.91 15.32 -12.59
CA PHE A 160 -0.40 14.85 -12.14
C PHE A 160 -0.20 13.96 -10.92
N LEU A 161 -1.30 13.64 -10.23
CA LEU A 161 -1.29 12.70 -9.11
C LEU A 161 -2.27 11.54 -9.36
N LEU A 162 -1.76 10.32 -9.26
CA LEU A 162 -2.54 9.09 -9.21
C LEU A 162 -2.59 8.54 -7.77
N ILE A 163 -3.78 8.39 -7.20
CA ILE A 163 -3.98 7.72 -5.92
C ILE A 163 -4.53 6.32 -6.17
N THR A 164 -3.90 5.34 -5.55
CA THR A 164 -4.30 3.92 -5.60
C THR A 164 -4.19 3.31 -4.20
N GLY A 165 -4.61 2.05 -4.06
CA GLY A 165 -4.46 1.33 -2.80
C GLY A 165 -4.91 -0.12 -2.85
N HIS A 166 -4.51 -0.88 -1.84
CA HIS A 166 -4.91 -2.27 -1.66
C HIS A 166 -6.30 -2.30 -1.01
N HIS A 167 -7.30 -2.55 -1.85
CA HIS A 167 -8.65 -2.83 -1.42
C HIS A 167 -9.27 -3.81 -2.41
N VAL A 168 -9.85 -4.90 -1.92
CA VAL A 168 -10.37 -6.02 -2.74
C VAL A 168 -11.34 -5.58 -3.84
N LYS A 169 -12.00 -4.43 -3.67
CA LYS A 169 -12.96 -3.88 -4.61
C LYS A 169 -12.61 -2.48 -5.17
N GLY A 170 -11.74 -1.72 -4.52
CA GLY A 170 -11.65 -0.26 -4.68
C GLY A 170 -12.64 0.50 -3.79
N LEU A 171 -12.55 1.84 -3.78
CA LEU A 171 -13.35 2.73 -2.91
C LEU A 171 -14.21 3.69 -3.74
N LYS A 172 -15.46 3.92 -3.31
CA LYS A 172 -16.44 4.71 -4.05
C LYS A 172 -17.43 5.43 -3.14
N ARG A 173 -17.76 6.69 -3.44
CA ARG A 173 -18.85 7.47 -2.83
C ARG A 173 -19.86 7.89 -3.89
N GLY A 174 -21.11 7.46 -3.75
CA GLY A 174 -22.11 7.65 -4.80
C GLY A 174 -21.65 6.98 -6.09
N ASN A 175 -21.53 7.75 -7.20
CA ASN A 175 -20.96 7.23 -8.44
C ASN A 175 -19.44 7.48 -8.60
N ASN A 176 -18.80 8.19 -7.68
CA ASN A 176 -17.42 8.65 -7.84
C ASN A 176 -16.44 7.72 -7.11
N LEU A 177 -15.44 7.22 -7.84
CA LEU A 177 -14.34 6.44 -7.31
C LEU A 177 -13.35 7.34 -6.59
N LEU A 178 -12.73 6.83 -5.52
CA LEU A 178 -11.68 7.56 -4.79
C LEU A 178 -10.28 7.25 -5.34
N PHE A 179 -10.13 6.10 -6.01
CA PHE A 179 -8.87 5.67 -6.65
C PHE A 179 -8.88 5.95 -8.15
N ASP A 180 -7.69 6.26 -8.69
CA ASP A 180 -7.43 6.35 -10.13
C ASP A 180 -7.31 4.97 -10.78
N PHE A 181 -6.76 4.00 -10.04
CA PHE A 181 -6.68 2.58 -10.42
C PHE A 181 -6.58 1.72 -9.16
N ALA A 182 -6.96 0.45 -9.24
CA ALA A 182 -6.81 -0.50 -8.13
C ALA A 182 -5.40 -1.08 -8.07
N SER A 183 -4.88 -1.33 -6.89
CA SER A 183 -3.61 -2.04 -6.70
C SER A 183 -3.82 -3.21 -5.77
N SER A 184 -3.20 -4.36 -6.03
CA SER A 184 -3.32 -5.52 -5.12
C SER A 184 -2.17 -6.50 -5.32
N PRO A 185 -1.76 -7.20 -4.26
CA PRO A 185 -0.92 -8.38 -4.38
C PRO A 185 -1.44 -9.40 -5.40
N ILE A 186 -0.54 -10.09 -6.10
CA ILE A 186 -0.89 -11.06 -7.14
C ILE A 186 -1.48 -12.36 -6.56
N ARG A 187 -1.18 -12.66 -5.29
CA ARG A 187 -1.75 -13.76 -4.50
C ARG A 187 -1.73 -15.11 -5.22
N PRO A 188 -0.56 -15.58 -5.69
CA PRO A 188 -0.44 -16.90 -6.28
C PRO A 188 -0.51 -17.96 -5.16
N PHE A 189 -0.71 -19.21 -5.52
CA PHE A 189 -0.72 -20.32 -4.56
C PHE A 189 0.15 -21.47 -5.04
N GLU A 190 0.57 -22.27 -4.06
CA GLU A 190 1.49 -23.39 -4.21
C GLU A 190 1.00 -24.40 -5.26
N TYR A 191 1.91 -24.86 -6.12
CA TYR A 191 1.62 -25.77 -7.21
C TYR A 191 2.79 -26.69 -7.53
N GLY A 192 2.51 -28.00 -7.63
CA GLY A 192 3.51 -29.02 -7.92
C GLY A 192 4.34 -29.39 -6.68
N SER A 193 5.46 -30.08 -6.92
CA SER A 193 6.33 -30.57 -5.85
C SER A 193 7.13 -29.42 -5.22
N ALA A 194 7.19 -29.43 -3.89
CA ALA A 194 8.00 -28.51 -3.12
C ALA A 194 9.48 -28.85 -3.20
N ASN A 195 10.33 -27.86 -2.96
CA ASN A 195 11.76 -28.00 -2.76
C ASN A 195 12.22 -26.97 -1.71
N PHE A 196 13.50 -26.95 -1.38
CA PHE A 196 14.06 -26.05 -0.35
C PHE A 196 13.81 -24.55 -0.63
N ASN A 197 13.75 -24.14 -1.91
CA ASN A 197 13.48 -22.77 -2.34
C ASN A 197 11.98 -22.49 -2.55
N GLY A 198 11.10 -23.42 -2.12
CA GLY A 198 9.69 -23.42 -2.48
C GLY A 198 9.44 -24.03 -3.86
N GLY A 199 8.29 -24.68 -4.01
CA GLY A 199 7.87 -25.28 -5.28
C GLY A 199 7.31 -24.27 -6.27
N GLY A 200 6.61 -24.78 -7.28
CA GLY A 200 5.93 -23.94 -8.26
C GLY A 200 4.76 -23.15 -7.66
N ALA A 201 4.29 -22.14 -8.38
CA ALA A 201 3.09 -21.39 -7.98
C ALA A 201 2.24 -21.07 -9.21
N LYS A 202 0.92 -21.05 -9.03
CA LYS A 202 -0.04 -20.68 -10.07
C LYS A 202 -1.01 -19.62 -9.58
N ILE A 203 -1.60 -18.91 -10.53
CA ILE A 203 -2.65 -17.91 -10.30
C ILE A 203 -3.96 -18.52 -10.81
N ASP A 204 -4.98 -18.49 -9.98
CA ASP A 204 -6.31 -19.02 -10.33
C ASP A 204 -7.38 -18.38 -9.45
N PHE A 205 -8.65 -18.59 -9.81
CA PHE A 205 -9.80 -18.11 -9.02
C PHE A 205 -10.00 -18.88 -7.69
N THR A 206 -9.09 -19.79 -7.34
CA THR A 206 -9.18 -20.65 -6.14
C THR A 206 -8.12 -20.29 -5.09
N GLY A 207 -8.37 -20.63 -3.83
CA GLY A 207 -7.40 -20.52 -2.74
C GLY A 207 -7.34 -19.13 -2.10
N CYS A 208 -6.76 -18.16 -2.82
CA CYS A 208 -6.38 -16.85 -2.27
C CYS A 208 -7.19 -15.67 -2.80
N MET A 209 -8.18 -15.98 -3.64
CA MET A 209 -9.04 -15.02 -4.29
C MET A 209 -9.81 -14.07 -3.34
N PRO A 210 -10.25 -14.47 -2.12
CA PRO A 210 -10.94 -13.55 -1.21
C PRO A 210 -10.19 -12.24 -0.96
N TRP A 211 -8.86 -12.27 -1.06
CA TRP A 211 -7.94 -11.16 -0.79
C TRP A 211 -7.37 -10.53 -2.07
N SER A 212 -7.96 -10.82 -3.23
CA SER A 212 -7.49 -10.36 -4.55
C SER A 212 -8.57 -9.57 -5.30
N ILE A 213 -8.16 -8.76 -6.26
CA ILE A 213 -9.04 -7.87 -7.04
C ILE A 213 -9.63 -8.50 -8.32
N TYR A 214 -9.22 -9.72 -8.70
CA TYR A 214 -9.63 -10.37 -9.96
C TYR A 214 -11.16 -10.47 -10.09
N GLY A 215 -11.73 -9.82 -11.11
CA GLY A 215 -13.17 -9.81 -11.40
C GLY A 215 -14.03 -9.08 -10.36
N ARG A 216 -13.42 -8.27 -9.48
CA ARG A 216 -14.07 -7.69 -8.30
C ARG A 216 -14.02 -6.17 -8.23
N THR A 217 -13.23 -5.52 -9.07
CA THR A 217 -13.10 -4.06 -9.04
C THR A 217 -14.44 -3.41 -9.38
N ILE A 218 -14.82 -2.42 -8.58
CA ILE A 218 -16.06 -1.65 -8.78
C ILE A 218 -15.87 -0.63 -9.90
N GLY A 219 -16.95 -0.37 -10.64
CA GLY A 219 -17.03 0.71 -11.61
C GLY A 219 -17.55 2.02 -11.03
N GLY A 220 -17.39 3.10 -11.78
CA GLY A 220 -17.83 4.45 -11.42
C GLY A 220 -17.16 5.50 -12.28
N ILE A 221 -17.17 6.74 -11.82
CA ILE A 221 -16.44 7.86 -12.42
C ILE A 221 -15.11 7.99 -11.68
N THR A 222 -13.99 7.88 -12.40
CA THR A 222 -12.65 8.05 -11.83
C THR A 222 -12.40 9.50 -11.40
N PRO A 223 -11.39 9.76 -10.56
CA PRO A 223 -10.99 11.12 -10.21
C PRO A 223 -10.65 12.00 -11.42
N SER A 224 -10.19 11.40 -12.52
CA SER A 224 -9.93 12.09 -13.80
C SER A 224 -11.17 12.27 -14.69
N GLY A 225 -12.34 11.81 -14.25
CA GLY A 225 -13.63 12.13 -14.85
C GLY A 225 -14.18 11.13 -15.88
N TRP A 226 -13.46 10.06 -16.19
CA TRP A 226 -13.94 9.03 -17.11
C TRP A 226 -14.71 7.92 -16.37
N GLY A 227 -15.74 7.39 -17.02
CA GLY A 227 -16.57 6.31 -16.48
C GLY A 227 -16.00 4.93 -16.82
N CYS A 228 -16.11 3.98 -15.89
CA CYS A 228 -15.76 2.58 -16.11
C CYS A 228 -16.77 1.62 -15.47
N ALA A 229 -16.98 0.46 -16.09
CA ALA A 229 -17.75 -0.64 -15.48
C ALA A 229 -16.94 -1.37 -14.40
N HIS A 230 -15.62 -1.42 -14.59
CA HIS A 230 -14.64 -2.01 -13.68
C HIS A 230 -13.40 -1.12 -13.67
N LEU A 231 -12.93 -0.76 -12.48
CA LEU A 231 -11.71 0.04 -12.33
C LEU A 231 -10.51 -0.76 -12.83
N LEU A 232 -9.69 -0.13 -13.68
CA LEU A 232 -8.41 -0.67 -14.10
C LEU A 232 -7.53 -0.89 -12.88
N GLY A 233 -6.62 -1.86 -12.95
CA GLY A 233 -5.72 -2.09 -11.83
C GLY A 233 -4.42 -2.77 -12.19
N SER A 234 -3.50 -2.77 -11.23
CA SER A 234 -2.24 -3.47 -11.30
C SER A 234 -2.14 -4.49 -10.18
N VAL A 235 -1.56 -5.65 -10.49
CA VAL A 235 -1.15 -6.62 -9.48
C VAL A 235 0.37 -6.77 -9.44
N PHE A 236 0.93 -7.03 -8.27
CA PHE A 236 2.38 -7.08 -8.04
C PHE A 236 2.76 -8.23 -7.10
N LEU A 237 4.03 -8.61 -7.08
CA LEU A 237 4.56 -9.57 -6.10
C LEU A 237 4.75 -8.86 -4.76
N ASP A 238 3.98 -9.28 -3.76
CA ASP A 238 3.95 -8.68 -2.43
C ASP A 238 5.18 -9.05 -1.58
N ASN A 239 5.55 -8.14 -0.69
CA ASN A 239 6.75 -8.22 0.16
C ASN A 239 6.38 -8.10 1.66
N TYR A 240 5.33 -8.83 2.06
CA TYR A 240 4.76 -8.79 3.41
C TYR A 240 5.61 -9.50 4.48
N GLY A 241 6.77 -10.06 4.12
CA GLY A 241 7.66 -10.75 5.03
C GLY A 241 7.42 -12.26 5.12
N ASN A 242 8.50 -13.00 5.34
CA ASN A 242 8.50 -14.46 5.45
C ASN A 242 7.97 -14.93 6.82
N SER A 243 7.65 -16.22 6.95
CA SER A 243 7.35 -16.79 8.26
C SER A 243 8.54 -16.58 9.21
N GLY A 244 8.23 -16.25 10.48
CA GLY A 244 9.24 -16.07 11.52
C GLY A 244 9.93 -17.37 11.97
N ASN A 245 9.59 -18.52 11.39
CA ASN A 245 10.20 -19.81 11.70
C ASN A 245 10.97 -20.34 10.47
N PRO A 246 12.30 -20.14 10.41
CA PRO A 246 13.12 -20.59 9.30
C PRO A 246 13.05 -22.10 9.01
N ASN A 247 12.73 -22.91 10.02
CA ASN A 247 12.61 -24.36 9.86
C ASN A 247 11.41 -24.79 9.01
N THR A 248 10.48 -23.88 8.72
CA THR A 248 9.33 -24.15 7.85
C THR A 248 9.51 -23.62 6.44
N TRP A 249 10.61 -22.95 6.13
CA TRP A 249 10.84 -22.39 4.79
C TRP A 249 10.95 -23.50 3.74
N GLY A 250 10.27 -23.31 2.60
CA GLY A 250 10.18 -24.31 1.53
C GLY A 250 9.13 -25.40 1.77
N VAL A 251 8.48 -25.45 2.94
CA VAL A 251 7.44 -26.43 3.27
C VAL A 251 6.07 -25.95 2.76
N PRO A 252 5.27 -26.80 2.09
CA PRO A 252 3.92 -26.44 1.68
C PRO A 252 3.02 -26.03 2.85
N MET A 253 2.42 -24.85 2.77
CA MET A 253 1.42 -24.35 3.71
C MET A 253 -0.01 -24.56 3.19
N LYS A 254 -0.18 -24.84 1.89
CA LYS A 254 -1.48 -24.99 1.20
C LYS A 254 -2.42 -23.80 1.43
N GLY A 255 -1.86 -22.59 1.39
CA GLY A 255 -2.57 -21.33 1.59
C GLY A 255 -2.01 -20.20 0.73
N CYS A 256 -2.18 -18.95 1.18
CA CYS A 256 -1.76 -17.75 0.45
C CYS A 256 -0.35 -17.27 0.74
N ASN A 257 0.34 -17.98 1.62
CA ASN A 257 1.77 -17.80 1.84
C ASN A 257 2.49 -18.90 1.10
N LEU A 258 3.39 -18.52 0.19
CA LEU A 258 4.05 -19.43 -0.73
C LEU A 258 5.19 -20.15 -0.02
N TYR A 259 4.97 -21.38 0.43
CA TYR A 259 6.01 -22.18 1.06
C TYR A 259 6.69 -21.46 2.25
N HIS A 260 5.89 -20.72 3.03
CA HIS A 260 6.32 -19.84 4.11
C HIS A 260 7.21 -18.64 3.71
N PHE A 261 7.32 -18.34 2.43
CA PHE A 261 7.90 -17.12 1.90
C PHE A 261 6.81 -16.10 1.56
N ASP A 262 7.17 -14.80 1.58
CA ASP A 262 6.42 -13.80 0.83
C ASP A 262 6.61 -13.98 -0.68
N GLU A 263 5.75 -13.32 -1.47
CA GLU A 263 5.66 -13.57 -2.91
C GLU A 263 6.95 -13.16 -3.64
N ILE A 264 7.56 -12.04 -3.25
CA ILE A 264 8.81 -11.57 -3.87
C ILE A 264 10.01 -12.44 -3.50
N THR A 265 10.11 -12.91 -2.25
CA THR A 265 11.18 -13.80 -1.80
C THR A 265 11.05 -15.15 -2.49
N TRP A 266 9.86 -15.74 -2.50
CA TRP A 266 9.58 -16.97 -3.24
C TRP A 266 10.04 -16.83 -4.69
N PHE A 267 9.63 -15.74 -5.36
CA PHE A 267 9.99 -15.50 -6.75
C PHE A 267 11.50 -15.38 -6.94
N ALA A 268 12.19 -14.62 -6.08
CA ALA A 268 13.63 -14.40 -6.14
C ALA A 268 14.46 -15.68 -5.95
N LEU A 269 13.96 -16.63 -5.13
CA LEU A 269 14.62 -17.92 -4.87
C LEU A 269 14.50 -18.92 -6.03
N GLN A 270 13.64 -18.64 -7.02
CA GLN A 270 13.50 -19.50 -8.20
C GLN A 270 14.66 -19.31 -9.18
N ASP A 271 15.02 -20.40 -9.88
CA ASP A 271 16.01 -20.33 -10.94
C ASP A 271 15.58 -19.36 -12.04
N LYS A 272 16.57 -18.78 -12.75
CA LYS A 272 16.31 -17.79 -13.80
C LYS A 272 15.32 -18.28 -14.85
N SER A 273 15.44 -19.54 -15.28
CA SER A 273 14.59 -20.11 -16.33
C SER A 273 13.14 -20.23 -15.84
N TYR A 274 12.93 -20.60 -14.58
CA TYR A 274 11.60 -20.62 -13.97
C TYR A 274 11.03 -19.21 -13.85
N ARG A 275 11.79 -18.24 -13.34
CA ARG A 275 11.35 -16.84 -13.24
C ARG A 275 10.90 -16.29 -14.59
N GLU A 276 11.67 -16.50 -15.66
CA GLU A 276 11.33 -16.04 -17.01
C GLU A 276 10.03 -16.68 -17.52
N ARG A 277 9.87 -18.01 -17.37
CA ARG A 277 8.63 -18.71 -17.75
C ARG A 277 7.44 -18.22 -16.91
N TRP A 278 7.65 -18.01 -15.62
CA TRP A 278 6.60 -17.63 -14.69
C TRP A 278 6.13 -16.19 -14.92
N LEU A 279 7.03 -15.24 -15.17
CA LEU A 279 6.65 -13.86 -15.53
C LEU A 279 5.79 -13.84 -16.80
N LYS A 280 6.19 -14.60 -17.83
CA LYS A 280 5.40 -14.73 -19.06
C LYS A 280 4.03 -15.35 -18.79
N TYR A 281 3.99 -16.41 -17.99
CA TYR A 281 2.74 -17.04 -17.55
C TYR A 281 1.83 -16.05 -16.80
N ALA A 282 2.35 -15.34 -15.80
CA ALA A 282 1.59 -14.40 -14.98
C ALA A 282 1.02 -13.26 -15.83
N PHE A 283 1.84 -12.69 -16.73
CA PHE A 283 1.42 -11.64 -17.66
C PHE A 283 0.17 -12.04 -18.45
N TYR A 284 0.16 -13.24 -19.07
CA TYR A 284 -0.99 -13.70 -19.84
C TYR A 284 -2.15 -14.17 -18.96
N LYS A 285 -1.87 -14.86 -17.84
CA LYS A 285 -2.90 -15.41 -16.96
C LYS A 285 -3.72 -14.32 -16.29
N ILE A 286 -3.08 -13.22 -15.84
CA ILE A 286 -3.78 -12.07 -15.26
C ILE A 286 -4.77 -11.48 -16.27
N ARG A 287 -4.32 -11.23 -17.51
CA ARG A 287 -5.18 -10.71 -18.58
C ARG A 287 -6.34 -11.66 -18.90
N CYS A 288 -6.07 -12.97 -18.93
CA CYS A 288 -7.09 -13.99 -19.14
C CYS A 288 -8.15 -14.03 -18.03
N MET A 289 -7.75 -13.78 -16.78
CA MET A 289 -8.67 -13.76 -15.63
C MET A 289 -9.44 -12.44 -15.54
N ASP A 290 -8.79 -11.32 -15.84
CA ASP A 290 -9.41 -10.01 -15.81
C ASP A 290 -8.73 -9.06 -16.81
N ASN A 291 -9.48 -8.69 -17.85
CA ASN A 291 -9.03 -7.78 -18.90
C ASN A 291 -8.87 -6.31 -18.44
N ASN A 292 -9.17 -5.99 -17.17
CA ASN A 292 -8.91 -4.66 -16.59
C ASN A 292 -7.63 -4.63 -15.75
N LEU A 293 -7.01 -5.78 -15.49
CA LEU A 293 -5.84 -5.89 -14.62
C LEU A 293 -4.55 -6.07 -15.42
N TYR A 294 -3.46 -5.55 -14.88
CA TYR A 294 -2.13 -5.59 -15.47
C TYR A 294 -1.12 -6.11 -14.45
N PHE A 295 -0.11 -6.84 -14.92
CA PHE A 295 0.98 -7.26 -14.04
C PHE A 295 2.04 -6.16 -13.96
N ALA A 296 2.34 -5.67 -12.75
CA ALA A 296 3.49 -4.83 -12.48
C ALA A 296 4.77 -5.67 -12.54
N LEU A 297 5.34 -5.78 -13.74
CA LEU A 297 6.52 -6.60 -13.99
C LEU A 297 7.75 -6.03 -13.27
N PRO A 298 8.54 -6.87 -12.58
CA PRO A 298 9.88 -6.49 -12.15
C PRO A 298 10.73 -6.18 -13.39
N ILE A 299 11.17 -4.94 -13.53
CA ILE A 299 12.14 -4.57 -14.57
C ILE A 299 13.56 -4.88 -14.11
N LYS A 300 14.43 -5.14 -15.08
CA LYS A 300 15.80 -5.60 -14.89
C LYS A 300 16.77 -4.45 -14.71
#